data_AF-A0A7S0LHX0-F1
#
_entry.id   AF-A0A7S0LHX0-F1
#
_cell.length_a   1.000
_cell.length_b   1.000
_cell.length_c   1.000
_cell.angle_alpha   90.00
_cell.angle_beta   90.00
_cell.angle_gamma   90.00
#
_symmetry.space_group_name_H-M   'P 1'
#
loop_
_entity.id
_entity.type
_entity.pdbx_description
1 polymer ?
#
loop_
_entity_poly.entity_id
_entity_poly.type
_entity_poly.pdbx_seq_one_letter_code
_entity_poly.pdbx_strand_id
1 'polypeptide(L)'
;SLRSELVALCGVGRKVADCVLLFGYGRDSVVPVDTHCLQMARRFLLPCKQRDKALNANLYNQIVSRFWQTFGREHAGWAFMFIFVGELSDFRKLINERLRVEADLKLHPHSHPHPHPQLAGPPPRRKRATPQAPLAIKVEELEVSKRPTHLV
;
A
#
# COMPACT_ATOMS: atom_id res chain seq x y z
N SER A 1 26.27 1.86 -9.19
CA SER A 1 25.40 1.27 -8.14
C SER A 1 24.53 0.22 -8.81
N LEU A 2 24.12 -0.83 -8.10
CA LEU A 2 23.36 -1.93 -8.70
C LEU A 2 22.11 -1.46 -9.47
N ARG A 3 21.42 -0.42 -8.98
CA ARG A 3 20.29 0.20 -9.71
C ARG A 3 20.70 0.74 -11.08
N SER A 4 21.83 1.44 -11.16
CA SER A 4 22.34 2.02 -12.41
C SER A 4 22.71 0.94 -13.43
N GLU A 5 23.30 -0.15 -12.96
CA GLU A 5 23.64 -1.31 -13.81
C GLU A 5 22.37 -1.98 -14.36
N LEU A 6 21.34 -2.16 -13.52
CA LEU A 6 20.05 -2.69 -13.97
C LEU A 6 19.38 -1.79 -15.02
N VAL A 7 19.40 -0.46 -14.81
CA VAL A 7 18.81 0.52 -15.74
C VAL A 7 19.56 0.60 -17.09
N ALA A 8 20.82 0.15 -17.14
CA ALA A 8 21.57 0.09 -18.40
C ALA A 8 21.07 -1.02 -19.34
N LEU A 9 20.28 -1.98 -18.84
CA LEU A 9 19.68 -3.04 -19.64
C LEU A 9 18.51 -2.52 -20.48
N CYS A 10 18.41 -2.98 -21.74
CA CYS A 10 17.33 -2.59 -22.63
C CYS A 10 15.95 -2.90 -22.02
N GLY A 11 15.05 -1.91 -22.01
CA GLY A 11 13.70 -2.05 -21.46
C GLY A 11 13.59 -1.91 -19.94
N VAL A 12 14.70 -1.74 -19.21
CA VAL A 12 14.68 -1.63 -17.74
C VAL A 12 14.65 -0.16 -17.31
N GLY A 13 13.45 0.32 -17.01
CA GLY A 13 13.27 1.61 -16.34
C GLY A 13 13.52 1.54 -14.83
N ARG A 14 13.61 2.71 -14.19
CA ARG A 14 13.85 2.84 -12.74
C ARG A 14 12.91 2.02 -11.86
N LYS A 15 11.61 1.99 -12.19
CA LYS A 15 10.61 1.19 -11.47
C LYS A 15 10.93 -0.31 -11.54
N VAL A 16 11.30 -0.80 -12.73
CA VAL A 16 11.61 -2.22 -12.94
C VAL A 16 12.87 -2.59 -12.19
N ALA A 17 13.91 -1.75 -12.28
CA ALA A 17 15.12 -1.92 -11.47
C ALA A 17 14.81 -1.97 -9.96
N ASP A 18 13.89 -1.13 -9.49
CA ASP A 18 13.48 -1.13 -8.08
C ASP A 18 12.69 -2.38 -7.67
N CYS A 19 11.85 -2.92 -8.54
CA CYS A 19 11.20 -4.22 -8.31
C CYS A 19 12.24 -5.34 -8.16
N VAL A 20 13.27 -5.37 -9.03
CA VAL A 20 14.35 -6.35 -8.95
C VAL A 20 15.14 -6.19 -7.66
N LEU A 21 15.43 -4.97 -7.25
CA LEU A 21 16.16 -4.71 -6.00
C LEU A 21 15.37 -5.15 -4.77
N LEU A 22 14.07 -4.82 -4.70
CA LEU A 22 13.22 -5.18 -3.56
C LEU A 22 12.98 -6.69 -3.48
N PHE A 23 12.55 -7.33 -4.58
CA PHE A 23 12.11 -8.73 -4.56
C PHE A 23 13.22 -9.74 -4.85
N GLY A 24 14.22 -9.37 -5.65
CA GLY A 24 15.29 -10.27 -6.07
C GLY A 24 16.58 -10.13 -5.27
N TYR A 25 16.86 -8.96 -4.69
CA TYR A 25 18.10 -8.66 -3.98
C TYR A 25 17.93 -8.32 -2.50
N GLY A 26 16.72 -8.45 -1.94
CA GLY A 26 16.44 -8.20 -0.52
C GLY A 26 16.75 -6.77 -0.06
N ARG A 27 16.57 -5.77 -0.94
CA ARG A 27 16.78 -4.36 -0.59
C ARG A 27 15.48 -3.78 -0.04
N ASP A 28 15.19 -4.09 1.22
CA ASP A 28 13.91 -3.77 1.88
C ASP A 28 13.60 -2.27 2.02
N SER A 29 14.62 -1.41 1.88
CA SER A 29 14.45 0.04 1.83
C SER A 29 14.01 0.59 0.47
N VAL A 30 13.99 -0.23 -0.58
CA VAL A 30 13.62 0.21 -1.93
C VAL A 30 12.11 0.16 -2.10
N VAL A 31 11.54 1.23 -2.67
CA VAL A 31 10.11 1.32 -3.01
C VAL A 31 9.96 1.51 -4.52
N PRO A 32 9.44 0.51 -5.26
CA PRO A 32 9.13 0.66 -6.68
C PRO A 32 7.92 1.58 -6.89
N VAL A 33 8.13 2.77 -7.48
CA VAL A 33 7.04 3.74 -7.70
C VAL A 33 6.56 3.67 -9.15
N ASP A 34 5.33 3.17 -9.34
CA ASP A 34 4.58 3.24 -10.60
C ASP A 34 3.34 4.15 -10.47
N THR A 35 2.42 4.05 -11.43
CA THR A 35 1.17 4.80 -11.44
C THR A 35 0.22 4.39 -10.31
N HIS A 36 0.20 3.11 -9.90
CA HIS A 36 -0.61 2.64 -8.77
C HIS A 36 -0.03 3.12 -7.44
N CYS A 37 1.29 3.04 -7.27
CA CYS A 37 2.01 3.64 -6.14
C CYS A 37 1.73 5.14 -6.04
N LEU A 38 1.74 5.85 -7.16
CA LEU A 38 1.38 7.28 -7.18
C LEU A 38 -0.07 7.50 -6.73
N GLN A 39 -1.03 6.70 -7.19
CA GLN A 39 -2.44 6.82 -6.79
C GLN A 39 -2.63 6.60 -5.28
N MET A 40 -2.04 5.57 -4.70
CA MET A 40 -2.10 5.34 -3.24
C MET A 40 -1.35 6.43 -2.46
N ALA A 41 -0.18 6.88 -2.94
CA ALA A 41 0.60 7.92 -2.29
C ALA A 41 -0.17 9.25 -2.25
N ARG A 42 -0.90 9.61 -3.30
CA ARG A 42 -1.77 10.79 -3.33
C ARG A 42 -2.86 10.73 -2.25
N ARG A 43 -3.38 9.54 -1.97
CA ARG A 43 -4.45 9.33 -0.98
C ARG A 43 -3.91 9.40 0.45
N PHE A 44 -2.76 8.79 0.72
CA PHE A 44 -2.33 8.50 2.10
C PHE A 44 -1.01 9.14 2.53
N LEU A 45 -0.11 9.49 1.61
CA LEU A 45 1.27 9.85 1.94
C LEU A 45 1.66 11.28 1.54
N LEU A 46 1.14 11.76 0.41
CA LEU A 46 1.48 13.07 -0.16
C LEU A 46 0.56 14.18 0.37
N PRO A 47 1.11 15.38 0.64
CA PRO A 47 0.32 16.54 1.00
C PRO A 47 -0.58 16.99 -0.17
N CYS A 48 -1.70 17.64 0.16
CA CYS A 48 -2.72 18.03 -0.83
C CYS A 48 -2.15 18.79 -2.05
N LYS A 49 -1.18 19.69 -1.83
CA LYS A 49 -0.53 20.52 -2.88
C LYS A 49 0.22 19.72 -3.95
N GLN A 50 0.50 18.44 -3.73
CA GLN A 50 1.29 17.59 -4.63
C GLN A 50 0.44 16.49 -5.29
N ARG A 51 -0.87 16.45 -5.02
CA ARG A 51 -1.74 15.38 -5.49
C ARG A 51 -1.97 15.36 -6.99
N ASP A 52 -1.88 16.50 -7.67
CA ASP A 52 -2.21 16.60 -9.10
C ASP A 52 -0.99 16.49 -10.03
N LYS A 53 0.21 16.37 -9.47
CA LYS A 53 1.46 16.34 -10.25
C LYS A 53 1.67 15.01 -10.96
N ALA A 54 2.07 15.05 -12.23
CA ALA A 54 2.48 13.86 -12.99
C ALA A 54 3.76 13.24 -12.40
N LEU A 55 3.93 11.93 -12.58
CA LEU A 55 5.10 11.22 -12.09
C LEU A 55 6.36 11.69 -12.84
N ASN A 56 7.35 12.16 -12.10
CA ASN A 56 8.67 12.51 -12.59
C ASN A 56 9.73 12.08 -11.58
N ALA A 57 11.02 12.22 -11.91
CA ALA A 57 12.11 11.75 -11.05
C ALA A 57 12.10 12.39 -9.65
N ASN A 58 11.69 13.65 -9.53
CA ASN A 58 11.62 14.36 -8.26
C ASN A 58 10.46 13.83 -7.40
N LEU A 59 9.25 13.74 -7.98
CA LEU A 59 8.09 13.18 -7.29
C LEU A 59 8.31 11.71 -6.90
N TYR A 60 9.00 10.93 -7.74
CA TYR A 60 9.41 9.57 -7.41
C TYR A 60 10.23 9.54 -6.12
N ASN A 61 11.30 10.35 -6.04
CA ASN A 61 12.14 10.43 -4.85
C ASN A 61 11.35 10.86 -3.63
N GLN A 62 10.46 11.85 -3.78
CA GLN A 62 9.60 12.31 -2.69
C GLN A 62 8.71 11.19 -2.17
N ILE A 63 8.05 10.43 -3.04
CA ILE A 63 7.20 9.30 -2.63
C ILE A 63 8.02 8.28 -1.83
N VAL A 64 9.20 7.89 -2.32
CA VAL A 64 10.11 7.00 -1.58
C VAL A 64 10.46 7.57 -0.21
N SER A 65 10.81 8.85 -0.13
CA SER A 65 11.10 9.51 1.15
C SER A 65 9.89 9.53 2.08
N ARG A 66 8.66 9.68 1.56
CA ARG A 66 7.44 9.58 2.38
C ARG A 66 7.25 8.19 2.96
N PHE A 67 7.50 7.13 2.17
CA PHE A 67 7.49 5.77 2.69
C PHE A 67 8.52 5.57 3.81
N TRP A 68 9.75 6.06 3.64
CA TRP A 68 10.78 5.99 4.68
C TRP A 68 10.38 6.72 5.96
N GLN A 69 9.79 7.91 5.83
CA GLN A 69 9.35 8.72 6.97
C GLN A 69 8.18 8.08 7.72
N THR A 70 7.25 7.43 7.00
CA THR A 70 6.03 6.87 7.59
C THR A 70 6.25 5.47 8.18
N PHE A 71 7.01 4.61 7.51
CA PHE A 71 7.12 3.19 7.88
C PHE A 71 8.51 2.78 8.37
N GLY A 72 9.46 3.73 8.42
CA GLY A 72 10.85 3.43 8.67
C GLY A 72 11.58 2.95 7.41
N ARG A 73 12.87 3.27 7.34
CA ARG A 73 13.68 2.98 6.15
C ARG A 73 13.83 1.49 5.89
N GLU A 74 13.90 0.68 6.94
CA GLU A 74 14.12 -0.77 6.85
C GLU A 74 12.88 -1.55 6.41
N HIS A 75 11.68 -0.97 6.56
CA HIS A 75 10.42 -1.66 6.27
C HIS A 75 9.64 -1.03 5.11
N ALA A 76 10.13 0.04 4.51
CA ALA A 76 9.40 0.80 3.49
C ALA A 76 8.98 -0.03 2.26
N GLY A 77 9.85 -0.92 1.77
CA GLY A 77 9.54 -1.81 0.65
C GLY A 77 8.46 -2.84 1.00
N TRP A 78 8.51 -3.40 2.21
CA TRP A 78 7.48 -4.30 2.73
C TRP A 78 6.14 -3.58 2.91
N ALA A 79 6.15 -2.39 3.51
CA ALA A 79 4.96 -1.57 3.68
C ALA A 79 4.31 -1.23 2.33
N PHE A 80 5.11 -0.86 1.32
CA PHE A 80 4.62 -0.67 -0.04
C PHE A 80 3.91 -1.91 -0.58
N MET A 81 4.48 -3.11 -0.42
CA MET A 81 3.85 -4.36 -0.87
C MET A 81 2.49 -4.58 -0.20
N PHE A 82 2.39 -4.46 1.12
CA PHE A 82 1.13 -4.68 1.83
C PHE A 82 0.06 -3.67 1.44
N ILE A 83 0.41 -2.38 1.31
CA ILE A 83 -0.53 -1.36 0.86
C ILE A 83 -0.97 -1.61 -0.58
N PHE A 84 -0.05 -2.02 -1.46
CA PHE A 84 -0.37 -2.37 -2.84
C PHE A 84 -1.36 -3.53 -2.92
N VAL A 85 -1.13 -4.61 -2.17
CA VAL A 85 -2.05 -5.75 -2.10
C VAL A 85 -3.41 -5.33 -1.55
N GLY A 86 -3.45 -4.51 -0.49
CA GLY A 86 -4.70 -3.99 0.07
C GLY A 86 -5.51 -3.10 -0.90
N GLU A 87 -4.84 -2.49 -1.88
CA GLU A 87 -5.49 -1.65 -2.91
C GLU A 87 -6.06 -2.47 -4.09
N LEU A 88 -5.75 -3.76 -4.19
CA LEU A 88 -6.38 -4.66 -5.17
C LEU A 88 -7.88 -4.77 -4.89
N SER A 89 -8.70 -4.80 -5.94
CA SER A 89 -10.16 -4.66 -5.83
C SER A 89 -10.81 -5.69 -4.92
N ASP A 90 -10.34 -6.94 -4.96
CA ASP A 90 -10.94 -8.02 -4.18
C ASP A 90 -10.53 -7.92 -2.71
N PHE A 91 -9.26 -7.60 -2.44
CA PHE A 91 -8.80 -7.31 -1.08
C PHE A 91 -9.52 -6.09 -0.50
N ARG A 92 -9.71 -5.03 -1.28
CA ARG A 92 -10.43 -3.83 -0.83
C ARG A 92 -11.89 -4.14 -0.48
N LYS A 93 -12.57 -5.03 -1.21
CA LYS A 93 -13.93 -5.47 -0.87
C LYS A 93 -13.93 -6.22 0.46
N LEU A 94 -13.04 -7.20 0.62
CA LEU A 94 -12.92 -8.01 1.83
C LEU A 94 -12.60 -7.14 3.06
N ILE A 95 -11.66 -6.21 2.93
CA ILE A 95 -11.30 -5.27 4.00
C ILE A 95 -12.51 -4.41 4.37
N ASN A 96 -13.22 -3.84 3.40
CA ASN A 96 -14.39 -3.01 3.69
C ASN A 96 -15.54 -3.81 4.33
N GLU A 97 -15.77 -5.04 3.90
CA GLU A 97 -16.76 -5.92 4.52
C GLU A 97 -16.39 -6.25 5.96
N ARG A 98 -15.12 -6.61 6.21
CA ARG A 98 -14.61 -6.87 7.56
C ARG A 98 -14.76 -5.66 8.47
N LEU A 99 -14.39 -4.47 8.00
CA LEU A 99 -14.51 -3.23 8.77
C LEU A 99 -15.97 -2.88 9.07
N ARG A 100 -16.92 -3.19 8.18
CA ARG A 100 -18.36 -3.03 8.46
C ARG A 100 -18.82 -3.96 9.56
N VAL A 101 -18.50 -5.25 9.47
CA VAL A 101 -18.85 -6.24 10.50
C VAL A 101 -18.25 -5.84 11.86
N GLU A 102 -16.99 -5.40 11.89
CA GLU A 102 -16.35 -4.95 13.13
C GLU A 102 -16.99 -3.68 13.71
N ALA A 103 -17.45 -2.75 12.86
CA ALA A 103 -18.19 -1.57 13.32
C ALA A 103 -19.56 -1.95 13.90
N ASP A 104 -20.27 -2.88 13.25
CA ASP A 104 -21.58 -3.37 13.70
C ASP A 104 -21.47 -4.10 15.05
N LEU A 105 -20.45 -4.96 15.22
CA LEU A 105 -20.18 -5.63 16.51
C LEU A 105 -19.89 -4.64 17.64
N LYS A 106 -19.16 -3.55 17.36
CA LYS A 106 -18.86 -2.50 18.34
C LYS A 106 -20.11 -1.71 18.74
N LEU A 107 -21.05 -1.51 17.82
CA LEU A 107 -22.31 -0.82 18.07
C LEU A 107 -23.34 -1.74 18.77
N HIS A 108 -23.32 -3.04 18.49
CA HIS A 108 -24.26 -4.01 19.03
C HIS A 108 -23.54 -5.26 19.59
N PRO A 109 -22.96 -5.17 20.81
CA PRO A 109 -22.09 -6.21 21.39
C PRO A 109 -22.77 -7.57 21.64
N HIS A 110 -24.11 -7.61 21.68
CA HIS A 110 -24.90 -8.82 21.94
C HIS A 110 -25.67 -9.34 20.70
N SER A 111 -25.42 -8.79 19.51
CA SER A 111 -25.99 -9.30 18.28
C SER A 111 -25.17 -10.48 17.75
N HIS A 112 -25.82 -11.62 17.49
CA HIS A 112 -25.16 -12.75 16.83
C HIS A 112 -24.91 -12.38 15.36
N PRO A 113 -23.72 -12.73 14.80
CA PRO A 113 -23.45 -12.47 13.40
C PRO A 113 -24.45 -13.22 12.52
N HIS A 114 -25.13 -12.50 11.64
CA HIS A 114 -25.94 -13.10 10.59
C HIS A 114 -25.04 -13.92 9.65
N PRO A 115 -25.53 -15.04 9.08
CA PRO A 115 -24.73 -15.89 8.21
C PRO A 115 -24.15 -15.09 7.04
N HIS A 116 -22.87 -15.34 6.72
CA HIS A 116 -22.20 -14.78 5.55
C HIS A 116 -23.05 -14.92 4.28
N PRO A 117 -23.09 -13.91 3.39
CA PRO A 117 -23.61 -14.11 2.05
C PRO A 117 -22.72 -15.15 1.35
N GLN A 118 -23.31 -16.27 0.90
CA GLN A 118 -22.63 -17.18 -0.01
C GLN A 118 -22.08 -16.38 -1.20
N LEU A 119 -20.85 -16.67 -1.63
CA LEU A 119 -20.26 -16.07 -2.83
C LEU A 119 -21.21 -16.29 -4.00
N ALA A 120 -22.00 -15.27 -4.33
CA ALA A 120 -22.80 -15.26 -5.54
C ALA A 120 -21.84 -15.39 -6.74
N GLY A 121 -22.25 -16.18 -7.73
CA GLY A 121 -21.45 -16.51 -8.92
C GLY A 121 -20.93 -15.31 -9.71
N PRO A 122 -20.20 -15.56 -10.81
CA PRO A 122 -19.42 -14.54 -11.50
C PRO A 122 -20.28 -13.31 -11.85
N PRO A 123 -19.81 -12.08 -11.57
CA PRO A 123 -20.63 -10.89 -11.67
C PRO A 123 -20.92 -10.54 -13.14
N PRO A 124 -22.08 -9.94 -13.45
CA PRO A 124 -22.34 -9.42 -14.79
C PRO A 124 -21.36 -8.29 -15.13
N ARG A 125 -21.02 -8.19 -16.42
CA ARG A 125 -20.05 -7.22 -16.97
C ARG A 125 -20.47 -5.79 -16.62
N ARG A 126 -19.75 -5.13 -15.70
CA ARG A 126 -20.14 -3.85 -15.10
C ARG A 126 -19.68 -2.65 -15.95
N LYS A 127 -20.60 -1.74 -16.26
CA LYS A 127 -20.30 -0.40 -16.84
C LYS A 127 -19.56 0.48 -15.81
N ARG A 128 -18.69 1.36 -16.30
CA ARG A 128 -17.75 2.19 -15.50
C ARG A 128 -18.47 2.96 -14.38
N ALA A 129 -18.05 2.76 -13.14
CA ALA A 129 -18.58 3.45 -11.96
C ALA A 129 -17.81 4.75 -11.66
N THR A 130 -18.52 5.73 -11.11
CA THR A 130 -18.01 7.04 -10.67
C THR A 130 -17.09 6.90 -9.45
N PRO A 131 -16.04 7.74 -9.29
CA PRO A 131 -15.08 7.59 -8.20
C PRO A 131 -15.71 7.91 -6.84
N GLN A 132 -15.63 6.97 -5.88
CA GLN A 132 -15.92 7.23 -4.48
C GLN A 132 -14.69 7.77 -3.74
N ALA A 133 -14.92 8.68 -2.80
CA ALA A 133 -13.89 9.32 -1.98
C ALA A 133 -13.10 8.27 -1.15
N PRO A 134 -11.78 8.48 -0.92
CA PRO A 134 -11.01 7.62 -0.03
C PRO A 134 -11.50 7.70 1.42
N LEU A 135 -11.69 6.55 2.07
CA LEU A 135 -11.72 6.49 3.53
C LEU A 135 -10.32 6.83 4.07
N ALA A 136 -10.28 7.77 5.02
CA ALA A 136 -9.06 8.16 5.72
C ALA A 136 -8.64 7.04 6.68
N ILE A 137 -7.46 6.46 6.45
CA ILE A 137 -6.83 5.53 7.40
C ILE A 137 -6.15 6.40 8.47
N LYS A 138 -6.64 6.35 9.71
CA LYS A 138 -5.88 6.85 10.86
C LYS A 138 -4.80 5.82 11.15
N VAL A 139 -3.54 6.19 10.96
CA VAL A 139 -2.40 5.40 11.42
C VAL A 139 -2.29 5.67 12.92
N GLU A 140 -2.74 4.74 13.74
CA GLU A 140 -2.37 4.74 15.16
C GLU A 140 -0.93 4.27 15.29
N GLU A 141 -0.17 5.00 16.10
CA GLU A 141 1.23 4.76 16.39
C GLU A 141 1.35 3.45 17.18
N LEU A 142 1.77 2.37 16.51
CA LEU A 142 2.12 1.13 17.18
C LEU A 142 3.44 1.37 17.91
N GLU A 143 3.39 1.52 19.24
CA GLU A 143 4.59 1.50 20.06
C GLU A 143 5.30 0.15 19.88
N VAL A 144 6.45 0.20 19.20
CA VAL A 144 7.37 -0.94 19.08
C VAL A 144 7.97 -1.19 20.46
N SER A 145 7.43 -2.17 21.17
CA SER A 145 8.02 -2.72 22.40
C SER A 145 9.43 -3.24 22.09
N LYS A 146 10.45 -2.48 22.52
CA LYS A 146 11.86 -2.87 22.47
C LYS A 146 12.05 -4.11 23.37
N ARG A 147 12.16 -5.30 22.79
CA ARG A 147 12.70 -6.46 23.50
C ARG A 147 14.22 -6.31 23.61
N PRO A 148 14.81 -6.52 24.80
CA PRO A 148 16.25 -6.47 24.97
C PRO A 148 16.90 -7.65 24.24
N THR A 149 17.78 -7.36 23.29
CA THR A 149 18.77 -8.31 22.78
C THR A 149 19.75 -8.62 23.91
N HIS A 150 19.54 -9.74 24.60
CA HIS A 150 20.62 -10.35 25.36
C HIS A 150 21.55 -11.08 24.39
N LEU A 151 22.80 -10.61 24.38
CA LEU A 151 23.98 -11.29 23.85
C LEU A 151 23.97 -12.79 24.23
N VAL A 152 24.16 -13.65 23.23
CA VAL A 152 25.06 -14.82 23.29
C VAL A 152 25.69 -14.98 21.91
#